data_AF-V4PVV0-F1
#
_entry.id   AF-V4PVV0-F1
#
_cell.length_a   1.000
_cell.length_b   1.000
_cell.length_c   1.000
_cell.angle_alpha   90.00
_cell.angle_beta   90.00
_cell.angle_gamma   90.00
#
_symmetry.space_group_name_H-M   'P 1'
#
loop_
_entity.id
_entity.type
_entity.pdbx_description
1 polymer ?
#
loop_
_entity_poly.entity_id
_entity_poly.type
_entity_poly.pdbx_seq_one_letter_code
_entity_poly.pdbx_strand_id
1 'polypeptide(L)'
;MTIEDETGDANIVVWEKVGLKYKRAVYGSSLVLITGFIQKEGDVVHLIARTVVDLSHMLASVGDRDTPLQVPHQPGDELRNGGGGVDPRVARQGRGQIQHRSRDFR
;
A
#
# COMPACT_ATOMS: atom_id res chain seq x y z
N MET A 1 -7.13 -10.92 14.18
CA MET A 1 -6.42 -10.37 12.99
C MET A 1 -6.89 -8.95 12.80
N THR A 2 -6.08 -8.10 12.19
CA THR A 2 -6.48 -6.74 11.83
C THR A 2 -6.58 -6.68 10.32
N ILE A 3 -7.64 -6.08 9.81
CA ILE A 3 -7.85 -5.81 8.38
C ILE A 3 -7.95 -4.31 8.19
N GLU A 4 -7.57 -3.82 7.01
CA GLU A 4 -7.69 -2.40 6.65
C GLU A 4 -8.61 -2.29 5.43
N ASP A 5 -9.48 -1.29 5.43
CA ASP A 5 -10.26 -0.87 4.27
C ASP A 5 -10.15 0.66 4.07
N GLU A 6 -10.90 1.22 3.13
CA GLU A 6 -10.86 2.66 2.83
C GLU A 6 -11.33 3.54 4.00
N THR A 7 -12.02 2.95 4.99
CA THR A 7 -12.52 3.62 6.19
C THR A 7 -11.58 3.46 7.40
N GLY A 8 -10.61 2.55 7.31
CA GLY A 8 -9.55 2.35 8.29
C GLY A 8 -9.44 0.90 8.77
N ASP A 9 -8.93 0.73 9.99
CA ASP A 9 -8.61 -0.58 10.54
C ASP A 9 -9.82 -1.20 11.24
N ALA A 10 -10.01 -2.51 11.05
CA ALA A 10 -11.00 -3.31 11.77
C ALA A 10 -10.36 -4.49 12.49
N ASN A 11 -10.70 -4.63 13.77
CA ASN A 11 -10.21 -5.72 14.62
C ASN A 11 -11.14 -6.93 14.53
N ILE A 12 -10.63 -8.03 13.97
CA ILE A 12 -11.37 -9.27 13.81
C ILE A 12 -10.95 -10.29 14.87
N VAL A 13 -11.92 -10.74 15.64
CA VAL A 13 -11.76 -11.83 16.59
C VAL A 13 -12.07 -13.15 15.89
N VAL A 14 -11.06 -14.02 15.80
CA VAL A 14 -11.19 -15.35 15.19
C VAL A 14 -11.00 -16.40 16.28
N TRP A 15 -12.09 -17.05 16.67
CA TRP A 15 -12.03 -18.15 17.64
C TRP A 15 -11.44 -19.41 17.01
N GLU A 16 -10.85 -20.27 17.85
CA GLU A 16 -10.11 -21.46 17.44
C GLU A 16 -10.86 -22.33 16.41
N LYS A 17 -12.13 -22.66 16.69
CA LYS A 17 -12.95 -23.48 15.78
C LYS A 17 -13.09 -22.87 14.38
N VAL A 18 -13.24 -21.55 14.31
CA VAL A 18 -13.36 -20.81 13.03
C VAL A 18 -11.99 -20.72 12.37
N GLY A 19 -10.94 -20.39 13.13
CA GLY A 19 -9.58 -20.31 12.63
C GLY A 19 -9.07 -21.64 12.05
N LEU A 20 -9.36 -22.77 12.70
CA LEU A 20 -9.02 -24.10 12.20
C LEU A 20 -9.79 -24.43 10.91
N LYS A 21 -11.09 -24.13 10.87
CA LYS A 21 -11.95 -24.39 9.70
C LYS A 21 -11.53 -23.57 8.48
N TYR A 22 -11.16 -22.31 8.68
CA TYR A 22 -10.83 -21.36 7.61
C TYR A 22 -9.34 -21.02 7.56
N LYS A 23 -8.46 -21.91 8.05
CA LYS A 23 -7.03 -21.65 8.25
C LYS A 23 -6.34 -21.01 7.04
N ARG A 24 -6.60 -21.53 5.83
CA ARG A 24 -6.01 -20.97 4.60
C ARG A 24 -6.44 -19.51 4.37
N ALA A 25 -7.74 -19.24 4.45
CA ALA A 25 -8.28 -17.89 4.26
C ALA A 25 -7.93 -16.93 5.42
N VAL A 26 -7.57 -17.45 6.59
CA VAL A 26 -7.19 -16.63 7.74
C VAL A 26 -5.73 -16.18 7.67
N TYR A 27 -4.83 -17.03 7.15
CA TYR A 27 -3.39 -16.77 7.19
C TYR A 27 -2.73 -16.55 5.82
N GLY A 28 -3.42 -16.88 4.71
CA GLY A 28 -2.80 -16.93 3.39
C GLY A 28 -3.45 -16.02 2.33
N SER A 29 -4.49 -15.28 2.69
CA SER A 29 -5.22 -14.40 1.77
C SER A 29 -4.68 -12.98 1.77
N SER A 30 -4.64 -12.34 0.61
CA SER A 30 -4.39 -10.90 0.46
C SER A 30 -5.66 -10.05 0.48
N LEU A 31 -6.83 -10.65 0.20
CA LEU A 31 -8.14 -10.03 0.32
C LEU A 31 -9.12 -11.04 0.91
N VAL A 32 -9.98 -10.60 1.85
CA VAL A 32 -10.94 -11.47 2.53
C VAL A 32 -12.31 -10.85 2.63
N LEU A 33 -13.34 -11.69 2.52
CA LEU A 33 -14.69 -11.38 2.98
C LEU A 33 -14.94 -12.10 4.30
N ILE A 34 -15.33 -11.34 5.33
CA ILE A 34 -15.62 -11.87 6.66
C ILE A 34 -17.07 -11.54 6.99
N THR A 35 -17.82 -12.55 7.43
CA THR A 35 -19.15 -12.34 8.03
C THR A 35 -19.13 -12.75 9.49
N GLY A 36 -19.89 -12.04 10.32
CA GLY A 36 -19.77 -12.17 11.76
C GLY A 36 -20.73 -11.30 12.54
N PHE A 37 -20.47 -11.21 13.83
CA PHE A 37 -21.22 -10.34 14.75
C PHE A 37 -20.33 -9.21 15.23
N ILE A 38 -20.88 -8.01 15.30
CA ILE A 38 -20.19 -6.86 15.87
C ILE A 38 -20.32 -6.93 17.39
N GLN A 39 -19.20 -6.77 18.08
CA GLN A 39 -19.14 -6.55 19.52
C GLN A 39 -18.49 -5.21 19.79
N LYS A 40 -19.19 -4.33 20.51
CA LYS A 40 -18.69 -3.02 20.91
C LYS A 40 -18.56 -2.95 22.41
N GLU A 41 -17.38 -2.53 22.89
CA GLU A 41 -17.10 -2.28 24.30
C GLU A 41 -16.49 -0.88 24.42
N GLY A 42 -17.25 0.07 24.96
CA GLY A 42 -16.90 1.49 24.91
C GLY A 42 -16.71 1.94 23.46
N ASP A 43 -15.55 2.51 23.16
CA ASP A 43 -15.19 2.98 21.81
C ASP A 43 -14.57 1.89 20.92
N VAL A 44 -14.27 0.71 21.48
CA VAL A 44 -13.62 -0.37 20.74
C VAL A 44 -14.66 -1.24 20.06
N VAL A 45 -14.49 -1.46 18.76
CA VAL A 45 -15.37 -2.31 17.94
C VAL A 45 -14.59 -3.52 17.42
N HIS A 46 -15.12 -4.70 17.66
CA HIS A 46 -14.60 -5.98 17.17
C HIS A 46 -15.62 -6.67 16.28
N LEU A 47 -15.17 -7.34 15.22
CA LEU A 47 -15.99 -8.27 14.45
C LEU A 47 -15.63 -9.71 14.85
N ILE A 48 -16.56 -10.45 15.44
CA ILE A 48 -16.39 -11.87 15.73
C ILE A 48 -16.69 -12.66 14.46
N ALA A 49 -15.66 -13.26 13.88
CA ALA A 49 -15.77 -14.00 12.62
C ALA A 49 -16.62 -15.28 12.76
N ARG A 50 -17.55 -15.48 11.83
CA ARG A 50 -18.33 -16.72 11.65
C ARG A 50 -17.92 -17.46 10.38
N THR A 51 -17.70 -16.72 9.30
CA THR A 51 -17.18 -17.26 8.04
C THR A 51 -16.08 -16.36 7.51
N VAL A 52 -15.10 -16.97 6.84
CA VAL A 52 -14.01 -16.25 6.16
C VAL A 52 -13.89 -16.84 4.76
N VAL A 53 -13.87 -15.97 3.75
CA VAL A 53 -13.72 -16.35 2.34
C VAL A 53 -12.50 -15.63 1.78
N ASP A 54 -11.63 -16.41 1.13
CA ASP A 54 -10.46 -15.90 0.43
C ASP A 54 -10.89 -15.28 -0.92
N LEU A 55 -10.71 -13.97 -1.06
CA LEU A 55 -10.99 -13.20 -2.26
C LEU A 55 -9.71 -12.75 -2.97
N SER A 56 -8.55 -13.33 -2.67
CA SER A 56 -7.27 -12.96 -3.29
C SER A 56 -7.30 -13.03 -4.81
N HIS A 57 -8.09 -13.95 -5.38
CA HIS A 57 -8.31 -14.06 -6.82
C HIS A 57 -9.01 -12.84 -7.42
N MET A 58 -9.92 -12.19 -6.68
CA MET A 58 -10.57 -10.94 -7.12
C MET A 58 -9.60 -9.77 -7.10
N LEU A 59 -8.68 -9.75 -6.14
CA LEU A 59 -7.64 -8.73 -6.12
C LEU A 59 -6.66 -8.92 -7.28
N ALA A 60 -6.27 -10.16 -7.57
CA ALA A 60 -5.40 -10.48 -8.70
C ALA A 60 -5.99 -10.02 -10.05
N SER A 61 -7.30 -10.17 -10.24
CA SER A 61 -7.97 -9.77 -11.49
C SER A 61 -8.08 -8.26 -11.70
N VAL A 62 -7.72 -7.43 -10.72
CA VAL A 62 -7.65 -5.98 -10.88
C VAL A 62 -6.56 -5.59 -11.89
N GLY A 63 -5.44 -6.31 -11.91
CA GLY A 63 -4.32 -6.05 -12.81
C GLY A 63 -4.62 -6.30 -14.29
N ASP A 64 -5.59 -7.17 -14.57
CA ASP A 64 -5.97 -7.57 -15.93
C ASP A 64 -6.99 -6.62 -16.59
N ARG A 65 -7.40 -5.55 -15.88
CA ARG A 65 -8.42 -4.62 -16.39
C ARG A 65 -7.81 -3.62 -17.36
N ASP A 66 -8.41 -3.47 -18.53
CA ASP A 66 -8.07 -2.44 -19.53
C ASP A 66 -8.46 -1.01 -19.11
N THR A 67 -8.77 -0.79 -17.83
CA THR A 67 -9.13 0.51 -17.28
C THR A 67 -7.91 1.16 -16.65
N PRO A 68 -7.48 2.34 -17.11
CA PRO A 68 -6.36 3.05 -16.49
C PRO A 68 -6.64 3.32 -15.02
N LEU A 69 -5.70 2.94 -14.13
CA LEU A 69 -5.75 3.30 -12.72
C LEU A 69 -5.59 4.82 -12.58
N GLN A 70 -6.68 5.50 -12.24
CA GLN A 70 -6.66 6.91 -11.86
C GLN A 70 -6.19 7.02 -10.41
N VAL A 71 -4.88 7.17 -10.21
CA VAL A 71 -4.35 7.49 -8.88
C VAL A 71 -4.35 9.00 -8.68
N PRO A 72 -4.74 9.50 -7.49
CA PRO A 72 -4.44 10.86 -7.09
C PRO A 72 -2.92 11.09 -7.14
N HIS A 73 -2.48 12.32 -7.42
CA HIS A 73 -1.06 12.65 -7.39
C HIS A 73 -0.52 12.47 -5.97
N GLN A 74 0.31 11.45 -5.74
CA GLN A 74 1.01 11.26 -4.47
C GLN A 74 2.50 11.69 -4.58
N PRO A 75 3.09 12.21 -3.50
CA PRO A 75 4.54 12.42 -3.44
C PRO A 75 5.30 11.14 -3.79
N GLY A 76 6.30 11.22 -4.69
CA GLY A 76 7.03 10.04 -5.18
C GLY A 76 6.49 9.41 -6.47
N ASP A 77 5.31 9.81 -6.95
CA ASP A 77 4.77 9.36 -8.25
C ASP A 77 5.28 10.19 -9.43
N GLU A 78 6.32 10.99 -9.24
CA GLU A 78 6.86 11.92 -10.25
C GLU A 78 7.30 11.20 -11.53
N LEU A 79 7.86 9.99 -11.42
CA LEU A 79 8.27 9.18 -12.57
C LEU A 79 7.08 8.83 -13.48
N ARG A 80 5.92 8.55 -12.86
CA ARG A 80 4.68 8.15 -13.53
C ARG A 80 3.90 9.35 -14.07
N ASN A 81 3.92 10.47 -13.34
CA ASN A 81 3.16 11.68 -13.67
C ASN A 81 3.92 12.65 -14.59
N GLY A 82 5.00 12.19 -15.23
CA GLY A 82 5.78 13.00 -16.17
C GLY A 82 6.58 14.09 -15.46
N GLY A 83 7.42 13.69 -14.50
CA GLY A 83 8.29 14.54 -13.69
C GLY A 83 9.03 15.60 -14.50
N GLY A 84 8.40 16.78 -14.61
CA GLY A 84 8.96 17.98 -15.19
C GLY A 84 9.63 18.84 -14.13
N GLY A 85 10.44 18.24 -13.27
CA GLY A 85 11.32 18.98 -12.37
C GLY A 85 12.70 19.00 -12.98
N VAL A 86 13.05 20.08 -13.69
CA VAL A 86 14.44 20.32 -14.10
C VAL A 86 15.30 20.16 -12.84
N ASP A 87 16.27 19.24 -12.87
CA ASP A 87 17.15 18.99 -11.73
C ASP A 87 17.72 20.35 -11.26
N PRO A 88 17.49 20.77 -9.99
CA PRO A 88 18.00 22.03 -9.49
C PRO A 88 19.53 22.15 -9.60
N ARG A 89 20.25 21.02 -9.68
CA ARG A 89 21.69 20.97 -9.92
C ARG A 89 22.06 21.32 -11.36
N VAL A 90 21.21 20.98 -12.33
CA VAL A 90 21.36 21.39 -13.73
C VAL A 90 21.05 22.88 -13.88
N ALA A 91 20.03 23.39 -13.18
CA ALA A 91 19.67 24.81 -13.19
C ALA A 91 20.76 25.73 -12.57
N ARG A 92 21.60 25.19 -11.66
CA ARG A 92 22.69 25.95 -11.02
C ARG A 92 23.99 25.99 -11.80
N GLN A 93 24.12 25.26 -12.91
CA GLN A 93 25.36 25.22 -13.70
C GLN A 93 25.41 26.36 -14.72
N GLY A 94 25.21 27.58 -14.25
CA GLY A 94 25.23 28.79 -15.06
C GLY A 94 25.83 29.94 -14.27
N ARG A 95 27.16 30.06 -14.34
CA ARG A 95 28.06 31.18 -13.96
C ARG A 95 29.14 30.76 -12.94
N GLY A 96 30.24 30.26 -13.49
CA GLY A 96 31.49 30.07 -12.75
C GLY A 96 32.50 29.34 -13.61
N GLN A 97 33.25 30.07 -14.44
CA GLN A 97 34.48 29.54 -15.05
C GLN A 97 35.42 29.10 -13.91
N ILE A 98 35.50 27.79 -13.64
CA ILE A 98 36.53 27.25 -12.75
C ILE A 98 37.78 27.02 -13.60
N GLN A 99 38.67 28.01 -13.59
CA GLN A 99 39.98 27.89 -14.22
C GLN A 99 40.87 26.98 -13.35
N HIS A 100 40.95 25.70 -13.70
CA HIS A 100 41.94 24.80 -13.12
C HIS A 100 43.34 25.17 -13.64
N ARG A 101 44.18 25.78 -12.79
CA ARG A 101 45.64 25.79 -13.00
C ARG A 101 46.21 24.50 -12.40
N SER A 102 46.85 23.69 -13.23
CA SER A 102 47.59 22.51 -12.77
C SER A 102 48.75 22.96 -11.86
N ARG A 103 48.93 22.26 -10.74
CA ARG A 103 50.14 22.34 -9.93
C ARG A 103 51.00 21.14 -10.31
N ASP A 104 52.14 21.41 -10.93
CA ASP A 104 53.16 20.41 -11.21
C ASP A 104 53.89 20.09 -9.89
N PHE A 105 53.91 18.81 -9.52
CA PHE A 105 54.66 18.31 -8.37
C PHE A 105 56.03 17.81 -8.84
N ARG A 106 57.08 18.32 -8.18
CA ARG A 106 58.49 17.89 -8.34
C ARG A 106 58.91 17.08 -7.13
#